data_AF-A0A3L6Q4B6-F1
#
_entry.id   AF-A0A3L6Q4B6-F1
#
_cell.length_a   1.000
_cell.length_b   1.000
_cell.length_c   1.000
_cell.angle_alpha   90.00
_cell.angle_beta   90.00
_cell.angle_gamma   90.00
#
_symmetry.space_group_name_H-M   'P 1'
#
loop_
_entity.id
_entity.type
_entity.pdbx_description
1 polymer ?
#
loop_
_entity_poly.entity_id
_entity_poly.type
_entity_poly.pdbx_seq_one_letter_code
_entity_poly.pdbx_strand_id
1 'polypeptide(L)'
;MRAARPFSAPPRRSRREERLRSRTWLRWWPGYSSRGPDVTDEESTPADVLKPDILAPGDQIWAAWSAPSVNQPILAGNHFAMVSGTSMAGPHVGGVAALIKRRHPSWGPAAIASALSTTTRRHDERKVPIMSEGFEISSLLPATPFDYGAGLVNPAGALDPGLVIAPEPHDYVGFLCSLPQLSPDDVPAATGLACQEPPLASPADLNVPSVTVSALRGCLSVRRRVTNVASDTETYLCSAMPPAGVDVAVQPGWFEVAPGETRELAIEFSVTRASGAFSFGEIVLTGSLGHLARLPLALRPLATT
;
A
#
# COMPACT_ATOMS: atom_id res chain seq x y z
N MET A 1 21.98 -37.48 52.82
CA MET A 1 20.56 -37.05 52.72
C MET A 1 20.48 -35.55 52.98
N ARG A 2 20.26 -34.73 51.94
CA ARG A 2 19.94 -33.30 52.06
C ARG A 2 18.60 -33.06 51.39
N ALA A 3 17.67 -32.43 52.11
CA ALA A 3 16.28 -32.24 51.75
C ALA A 3 16.10 -31.20 50.61
N ALA A 4 15.16 -31.48 49.71
CA ALA A 4 14.73 -30.57 48.64
C ALA A 4 13.78 -29.49 49.19
N ARG A 5 13.93 -28.24 48.72
CA ARG A 5 12.97 -27.14 48.93
C ARG A 5 11.91 -27.16 47.82
N PRO A 6 10.63 -26.81 48.11
CA PRO A 6 9.58 -26.81 47.11
C PRO A 6 9.66 -25.58 46.19
N PHE A 7 9.39 -25.79 44.91
CA PHE A 7 9.24 -24.72 43.91
C PHE A 7 7.92 -23.97 44.13
N SER A 8 8.00 -22.66 44.39
CA SER A 8 6.85 -21.76 44.41
C SER A 8 6.39 -21.42 42.99
N ALA A 9 5.11 -21.66 42.70
CA ALA A 9 4.50 -21.27 41.42
C ALA A 9 4.50 -19.74 41.22
N PRO A 10 4.66 -19.23 39.98
CA PRO A 10 4.62 -17.79 39.73
C PRO A 10 3.20 -17.24 39.92
N PRO A 11 3.05 -15.96 40.30
CA PRO A 11 1.74 -15.38 40.58
C PRO A 11 0.89 -15.27 39.31
N ARG A 12 -0.40 -15.60 39.43
CA ARG A 12 -1.39 -15.38 38.37
C ARG A 12 -1.55 -13.87 38.14
N ARG A 13 -1.24 -13.41 36.92
CA ARG A 13 -1.44 -12.03 36.49
C ARG A 13 -2.92 -11.69 36.43
N SER A 14 -3.25 -10.41 36.68
CA SER A 14 -4.63 -9.96 36.78
C SER A 14 -5.30 -9.88 35.40
N ARG A 15 -6.59 -10.25 35.32
CA ARG A 15 -7.44 -10.10 34.11
C ARG A 15 -7.44 -8.68 33.52
N ARG A 16 -7.03 -7.66 34.29
CA ARG A 16 -6.97 -6.25 33.88
C ARG A 16 -5.71 -5.93 33.06
N GLU A 17 -4.56 -6.52 33.39
CA GLU A 17 -3.33 -6.44 32.58
C GLU A 17 -3.47 -7.22 31.27
N GLU A 18 -4.12 -8.37 31.33
CA GLU A 18 -4.46 -9.18 30.14
C GLU A 18 -5.42 -8.41 29.22
N ARG A 19 -6.37 -7.64 29.80
CA ARG A 19 -7.27 -6.76 29.02
C ARG A 19 -6.55 -5.57 28.38
N LEU A 20 -5.57 -4.96 29.06
CA LEU A 20 -4.80 -3.85 28.53
C LEU A 20 -3.90 -4.31 27.38
N ARG A 21 -3.29 -5.50 27.50
CA ARG A 21 -2.58 -6.14 26.40
C ARG A 21 -3.54 -6.55 25.29
N SER A 22 -4.72 -7.12 25.59
CA SER A 22 -5.79 -7.49 24.63
C SER A 22 -6.31 -6.34 23.74
N ARG A 23 -5.94 -5.09 24.05
CA ARG A 23 -6.44 -3.87 23.39
C ARG A 23 -5.37 -3.14 22.55
N THR A 24 -4.18 -3.71 22.40
CA THR A 24 -3.07 -3.16 21.60
C THR A 24 -2.78 -3.93 20.29
N TRP A 25 -3.56 -4.96 19.96
CA TRP A 25 -3.27 -5.91 18.86
C TRP A 25 -3.45 -5.35 17.45
N LEU A 26 -4.06 -4.18 17.30
CA LEU A 26 -4.27 -3.53 15.99
C LEU A 26 -3.26 -2.40 15.71
N ARG A 27 -2.24 -2.26 16.56
CA ARG A 27 -1.77 -0.90 16.85
C ARG A 27 -0.48 -0.48 16.14
N TRP A 28 0.29 -1.38 15.52
CA TRP A 28 1.65 -1.03 15.06
C TRP A 28 2.11 -1.79 13.82
N TRP A 29 2.93 -1.14 12.99
CA TRP A 29 3.77 -1.81 12.00
C TRP A 29 4.98 -2.44 12.71
N PRO A 30 5.15 -3.77 12.66
CA PRO A 30 6.21 -4.46 13.40
C PRO A 30 7.57 -4.28 12.70
N GLY A 31 8.65 -4.13 13.48
CA GLY A 31 9.99 -3.84 12.96
C GLY A 31 10.58 -4.88 12.01
N TYR A 32 10.00 -6.09 11.92
CA TYR A 32 10.40 -7.13 10.96
C TYR A 32 9.85 -6.90 9.54
N SER A 33 8.84 -6.05 9.37
CA SER A 33 8.16 -5.89 8.09
C SER A 33 8.94 -4.93 7.20
N SER A 34 9.33 -5.41 6.01
CA SER A 34 10.15 -4.68 5.04
C SER A 34 9.50 -3.37 4.62
N ARG A 35 10.31 -2.31 4.55
CA ARG A 35 9.88 -0.96 4.19
C ARG A 35 10.33 -0.60 2.78
N GLY A 36 9.59 0.29 2.15
CA GLY A 36 10.02 0.96 0.93
C GLY A 36 11.14 2.00 1.15
N PRO A 37 11.55 2.70 0.09
CA PRO A 37 11.03 2.61 -1.28
C PRO A 37 11.40 1.29 -1.96
N ASP A 38 10.71 0.99 -3.07
CA ASP A 38 11.18 -0.04 -4.01
C ASP A 38 12.49 0.42 -4.67
N VAL A 39 13.36 -0.51 -5.05
CA VAL A 39 14.69 -0.21 -5.60
C VAL A 39 14.94 -0.94 -6.92
N THR A 40 15.62 -0.28 -7.85
CA THR A 40 15.81 -0.79 -9.23
C THR A 40 17.15 -1.48 -9.45
N ASP A 41 18.13 -1.30 -8.56
CA ASP A 41 19.51 -1.78 -8.74
C ASP A 41 20.21 -2.08 -7.40
N GLU A 42 21.43 -2.62 -7.48
CA GLU A 42 22.25 -2.98 -6.32
C GLU A 42 22.69 -1.74 -5.52
N GLU A 43 22.74 -0.58 -6.17
CA GLU A 43 23.01 0.73 -5.57
C GLU A 43 21.81 1.31 -4.79
N SER A 44 20.69 0.58 -4.73
CA SER A 44 19.46 1.00 -4.04
C SER A 44 18.85 2.29 -4.60
N THR A 45 18.95 2.50 -5.91
CA THR A 45 18.26 3.58 -6.61
C THR A 45 16.74 3.41 -6.46
N PRO A 46 16.02 4.39 -5.87
CA PRO A 46 14.58 4.24 -5.65
C PRO A 46 13.81 4.22 -6.97
N ALA A 47 12.86 3.31 -7.10
CA ALA A 47 11.93 3.26 -8.21
C ALA A 47 10.78 4.27 -8.03
N ASP A 48 10.18 4.70 -9.14
CA ASP A 48 9.00 5.59 -9.15
C ASP A 48 7.68 4.80 -8.96
N VAL A 49 7.71 3.78 -8.10
CA VAL A 49 6.55 2.97 -7.71
C VAL A 49 6.53 2.79 -6.19
N LEU A 50 5.35 2.88 -5.59
CA LEU A 50 5.18 2.74 -4.15
C LEU A 50 5.28 1.26 -3.75
N LYS A 51 6.12 0.96 -2.75
CA LYS A 51 6.08 -0.30 -2.00
C LYS A 51 6.20 -0.06 -0.49
N PRO A 52 5.58 -0.92 0.35
CA PRO A 52 4.62 -1.97 -0.03
C PRO A 52 3.30 -1.39 -0.57
N ASP A 53 2.40 -2.21 -1.12
CA ASP A 53 1.13 -1.70 -1.68
C ASP A 53 0.05 -1.47 -0.61
N ILE A 54 -0.03 -2.35 0.39
CA ILE A 54 -1.14 -2.41 1.35
C ILE A 54 -0.71 -3.04 2.69
N LEU A 55 -1.36 -2.63 3.77
CA LEU A 55 -1.23 -3.20 5.10
C LEU A 55 -2.37 -4.17 5.41
N ALA A 56 -2.05 -5.32 6.01
CA ALA A 56 -3.01 -6.28 6.53
C ALA A 56 -2.52 -6.92 7.85
N PRO A 57 -3.41 -7.52 8.66
CA PRO A 57 -3.04 -8.19 9.90
C PRO A 57 -2.03 -9.33 9.66
N GLY A 58 -0.85 -9.21 10.23
CA GLY A 58 0.21 -10.22 10.13
C GLY A 58 0.92 -10.54 11.44
N ASP A 59 0.61 -9.84 12.52
CA ASP A 59 1.24 -10.05 13.82
C ASP A 59 0.33 -10.89 14.73
N GLN A 60 0.91 -11.92 15.35
CA GLN A 60 0.26 -12.82 16.31
C GLN A 60 -1.07 -13.41 15.81
N ILE A 61 -1.06 -13.89 14.56
CA ILE A 61 -2.23 -14.47 13.92
C ILE A 61 -2.42 -15.92 14.40
N TRP A 62 -3.62 -16.22 14.88
CA TRP A 62 -4.03 -17.55 15.29
C TRP A 62 -4.63 -18.33 14.11
N ALA A 63 -3.96 -19.40 13.67
CA ALA A 63 -4.39 -20.20 12.52
C ALA A 63 -4.11 -21.69 12.72
N ALA A 64 -4.69 -22.53 11.85
CA ALA A 64 -4.48 -23.96 11.85
C ALA A 64 -3.00 -24.32 11.66
N TRP A 65 -2.55 -25.39 12.31
CA TRP A 65 -1.16 -25.84 12.29
C TRP A 65 -1.07 -27.36 12.23
N SER A 66 -0.02 -27.86 11.58
CA SER A 66 0.20 -29.29 11.42
C SER A 66 0.86 -29.89 12.66
N ALA A 67 0.21 -30.87 13.30
CA ALA A 67 0.67 -31.47 14.56
C ALA A 67 2.09 -32.07 14.54
N PRO A 68 2.57 -32.71 13.44
CA PRO A 68 3.96 -33.15 13.35
C PRO A 68 4.99 -32.00 13.46
N SER A 69 4.61 -30.76 13.10
CA SER A 69 5.39 -29.52 13.20
C SER A 69 6.92 -29.69 13.11
N VAL A 70 7.40 -30.31 12.03
CA VAL A 70 8.82 -30.71 11.87
C VAL A 70 9.80 -29.53 11.92
N ASN A 71 9.36 -28.34 11.50
CA ASN A 71 10.20 -27.14 11.42
C ASN A 71 10.04 -26.21 12.63
N GLN A 72 9.12 -26.52 13.55
CA GLN A 72 8.85 -25.72 14.75
C GLN A 72 8.55 -26.67 15.92
N PRO A 73 9.57 -27.26 16.56
CA PRO A 73 9.39 -28.28 17.61
C PRO A 73 8.58 -27.80 18.80
N ILE A 74 8.64 -26.49 19.12
CA ILE A 74 7.85 -25.88 20.20
C ILE A 74 6.33 -25.92 19.95
N LEU A 75 5.94 -26.03 18.68
CA LEU A 75 4.54 -26.14 18.26
C LEU A 75 4.11 -27.60 18.01
N ALA A 76 5.00 -28.58 18.17
CA ALA A 76 4.68 -29.99 17.94
C ALA A 76 3.54 -30.46 18.87
N GLY A 77 2.61 -31.23 18.30
CA GLY A 77 1.39 -31.69 18.97
C GLY A 77 0.24 -30.67 19.00
N ASN A 78 0.45 -29.42 18.54
CA ASN A 78 -0.62 -28.43 18.43
C ASN A 78 -1.29 -28.46 17.05
N HIS A 79 -2.61 -28.26 17.03
CA HIS A 79 -3.40 -28.15 15.80
C HIS A 79 -3.65 -26.71 15.36
N PHE A 80 -3.23 -25.75 16.17
CA PHE A 80 -3.28 -24.32 15.92
C PHE A 80 -2.05 -23.66 16.51
N ALA A 81 -1.64 -22.56 15.91
CA ALA A 81 -0.50 -21.78 16.38
C ALA A 81 -0.76 -20.28 16.23
N MET A 82 -0.13 -19.51 17.10
CA MET A 82 -0.05 -18.06 17.01
C MET A 82 1.31 -17.70 16.43
N VAL A 83 1.33 -17.11 15.24
CA VAL A 83 2.57 -16.78 14.52
C VAL A 83 2.49 -15.38 13.90
N SER A 84 3.65 -14.74 13.78
CA SER A 84 3.80 -13.39 13.23
C SER A 84 4.62 -13.44 11.94
N GLY A 85 4.27 -12.60 10.98
CA GLY A 85 5.02 -12.41 9.75
C GLY A 85 4.17 -11.79 8.64
N THR A 86 4.84 -11.21 7.65
CA THR A 86 4.19 -10.80 6.39
C THR A 86 3.55 -12.00 5.68
N SER A 87 4.09 -13.21 5.88
CA SER A 87 3.49 -14.50 5.47
C SER A 87 2.08 -14.73 6.04
N MET A 88 1.70 -14.07 7.14
CA MET A 88 0.36 -14.11 7.70
C MET A 88 -0.52 -12.94 7.23
N ALA A 89 0.07 -11.81 6.83
CA ALA A 89 -0.66 -10.71 6.20
C ALA A 89 -1.10 -11.05 4.77
N GLY A 90 -0.23 -11.68 3.98
CA GLY A 90 -0.51 -12.12 2.61
C GLY A 90 -1.83 -12.88 2.42
N PRO A 91 -2.12 -13.96 3.19
CA PRO A 91 -3.37 -14.70 3.05
C PRO A 91 -4.62 -13.90 3.42
N HIS A 92 -4.53 -12.88 4.28
CA HIS A 92 -5.67 -11.97 4.52
C HIS A 92 -6.01 -11.17 3.25
N VAL A 93 -5.01 -10.56 2.62
CA VAL A 93 -5.20 -9.82 1.36
C VAL A 93 -5.70 -10.76 0.25
N GLY A 94 -5.11 -11.96 0.14
CA GLY A 94 -5.55 -12.98 -0.82
C GLY A 94 -7.01 -13.42 -0.63
N GLY A 95 -7.45 -13.60 0.61
CA GLY A 95 -8.84 -13.92 0.93
C GLY A 95 -9.80 -12.80 0.55
N VAL A 96 -9.46 -11.54 0.82
CA VAL A 96 -10.27 -10.38 0.42
C VAL A 96 -10.31 -10.24 -1.10
N ALA A 97 -9.17 -10.40 -1.78
CA ALA A 97 -9.11 -10.40 -3.24
C ALA A 97 -10.02 -11.46 -3.87
N ALA A 98 -10.09 -12.66 -3.28
CA ALA A 98 -11.00 -13.72 -3.73
C ALA A 98 -12.48 -13.33 -3.55
N LEU A 99 -12.84 -12.65 -2.46
CA LEU A 99 -14.20 -12.13 -2.24
C LEU A 99 -14.57 -11.05 -3.27
N ILE A 100 -13.64 -10.15 -3.57
CA ILE A 100 -13.81 -9.12 -4.61
C ILE A 100 -13.99 -9.80 -5.97
N LYS A 101 -13.14 -10.77 -6.34
CA LYS A 101 -13.26 -11.52 -7.60
C LYS A 101 -14.59 -12.26 -7.71
N ARG A 102 -15.10 -12.81 -6.61
CA ARG A 102 -16.43 -13.44 -6.58
C ARG A 102 -17.55 -12.41 -6.81
N ARG A 103 -17.45 -11.22 -6.20
CA ARG A 103 -18.44 -10.14 -6.36
C ARG A 103 -18.38 -9.47 -7.74
N HIS A 104 -17.20 -9.42 -8.33
CA HIS A 104 -16.89 -8.81 -9.63
C HIS A 104 -16.14 -9.79 -10.54
N PRO A 105 -16.83 -10.79 -11.12
CA PRO A 105 -16.17 -11.87 -11.87
C PRO A 105 -15.38 -11.41 -13.09
N SER A 106 -15.74 -10.27 -13.70
CA SER A 106 -15.06 -9.71 -14.88
C SER A 106 -13.77 -8.96 -14.54
N TRP A 107 -13.53 -8.59 -13.28
CA TRP A 107 -12.37 -7.78 -12.92
C TRP A 107 -11.06 -8.55 -13.05
N GLY A 108 -10.07 -7.91 -13.66
CA GLY A 108 -8.69 -8.38 -13.69
C GLY A 108 -7.94 -8.14 -12.37
N PRO A 109 -6.72 -8.67 -12.22
CA PRO A 109 -5.90 -8.50 -11.02
C PRO A 109 -5.65 -7.03 -10.66
N ALA A 110 -5.38 -6.19 -11.66
CA ALA A 110 -5.14 -4.76 -11.51
C ALA A 110 -6.34 -4.00 -10.91
N ALA A 111 -7.55 -4.28 -11.37
CA ALA A 111 -8.77 -3.68 -10.82
C ALA A 111 -9.02 -4.10 -9.37
N ILE A 112 -8.77 -5.37 -9.03
CA ILE A 112 -8.89 -5.88 -7.65
C ILE A 112 -7.86 -5.23 -6.72
N ALA A 113 -6.59 -5.14 -7.17
CA ALA A 113 -5.53 -4.46 -6.42
C ALA A 113 -5.85 -2.98 -6.22
N SER A 114 -6.43 -2.34 -7.24
CA SER A 114 -6.87 -0.95 -7.16
C SER A 114 -7.95 -0.74 -6.11
N ALA A 115 -9.02 -1.55 -6.16
CA ALA A 115 -10.11 -1.47 -5.19
C ALA A 115 -9.64 -1.72 -3.75
N LEU A 116 -8.69 -2.63 -3.55
CA LEU A 116 -8.06 -2.85 -2.25
C LEU A 116 -7.31 -1.61 -1.76
N SER A 117 -6.51 -1.00 -2.64
CA SER A 117 -5.64 0.13 -2.32
C SER A 117 -6.42 1.43 -2.05
N THR A 118 -7.33 1.80 -2.97
CA THR A 118 -8.03 3.10 -2.93
C THR A 118 -9.01 3.23 -1.77
N THR A 119 -9.45 2.11 -1.18
CA THR A 119 -10.47 2.07 -0.13
C THR A 119 -9.91 1.81 1.27
N THR A 120 -8.59 1.73 1.39
CA THR A 120 -7.88 1.47 2.66
C THR A 120 -8.19 2.52 3.75
N ARG A 121 -7.95 2.12 4.99
CA ARG A 121 -8.04 3.01 6.16
C ARG A 121 -6.64 3.40 6.62
N ARG A 122 -6.43 4.68 6.91
CA ARG A 122 -5.16 5.21 7.47
C ARG A 122 -5.19 5.49 8.96
N HIS A 123 -6.34 5.26 9.57
CA HIS A 123 -6.53 5.46 10.99
C HIS A 123 -7.10 4.19 11.60
N ASP A 124 -6.75 3.95 12.86
CA ASP A 124 -7.39 2.92 13.65
C ASP A 124 -8.84 3.29 14.01
N GLU A 125 -9.55 2.39 14.69
CA GLU A 125 -10.92 2.63 15.16
C GLU A 125 -11.06 3.84 16.11
N ARG A 126 -9.94 4.32 16.66
CA ARG A 126 -9.86 5.49 17.55
C ARG A 126 -9.45 6.76 16.80
N LYS A 127 -9.41 6.72 15.46
CA LYS A 127 -9.00 7.82 14.58
C LYS A 127 -7.55 8.25 14.78
N VAL A 128 -6.70 7.37 15.32
CA VAL A 128 -5.27 7.60 15.44
C VAL A 128 -4.60 7.15 14.15
N PRO A 129 -3.65 7.94 13.59
CA PRO A 129 -2.87 7.50 12.42
C PRO A 129 -2.20 6.14 12.68
N ILE A 130 -1.99 5.37 11.62
CA ILE A 130 -1.18 4.14 11.71
C ILE A 130 0.21 4.52 12.21
N MET A 131 0.73 3.76 13.17
CA MET A 131 2.02 3.98 13.82
C MET A 131 3.00 2.87 13.43
N SER A 132 4.29 3.20 13.37
CA SER A 132 5.38 2.29 13.01
C SER A 132 6.39 2.20 14.15
N GLU A 133 6.94 1.01 14.39
CA GLU A 133 8.03 0.81 15.34
C GLU A 133 9.29 1.52 14.82
N GLY A 134 9.78 2.50 15.58
CA GLY A 134 11.02 3.18 15.25
C GLY A 134 12.25 2.31 15.54
N PHE A 135 13.43 2.83 15.20
CA PHE A 135 14.70 2.13 15.39
C PHE A 135 15.04 1.90 16.87
N GLU A 136 14.59 2.78 17.76
CA GLU A 136 14.79 2.63 19.20
C GLU A 136 13.74 1.69 19.82
N ILE A 137 14.16 0.91 20.82
CA ILE A 137 13.27 -0.01 21.55
C ILE A 137 12.08 0.76 22.11
N SER A 138 10.87 0.35 21.75
CA SER A 138 9.60 0.97 22.17
C SER A 138 9.36 2.39 21.62
N SER A 139 10.11 2.84 20.61
CA SER A 139 9.79 4.06 19.89
C SER A 139 8.67 3.82 18.89
N LEU A 140 7.71 4.74 18.85
CA LEU A 140 6.56 4.68 17.96
C LEU A 140 6.44 5.99 17.21
N LEU A 141 6.57 5.92 15.90
CA LEU A 141 6.52 7.06 15.00
C LEU A 141 5.27 6.97 14.13
N PRO A 142 4.71 8.09 13.65
CA PRO A 142 3.70 8.04 12.60
C PRO A 142 4.24 7.26 11.40
N ALA A 143 3.49 6.24 10.97
CA ALA A 143 3.88 5.43 9.83
C ALA A 143 3.76 6.24 8.54
N THR A 144 4.63 5.93 7.58
CA THR A 144 4.66 6.51 6.25
C THR A 144 4.04 5.56 5.23
N PRO A 145 3.71 6.03 4.02
CA PRO A 145 3.40 5.17 2.89
C PRO A 145 4.47 4.10 2.59
N PHE A 146 5.75 4.31 2.92
CA PHE A 146 6.77 3.25 2.81
C PHE A 146 6.69 2.20 3.91
N ASP A 147 5.89 2.42 4.96
CA ASP A 147 5.50 1.40 5.92
C ASP A 147 4.23 0.67 5.46
N TYR A 148 3.13 1.36 5.20
CA TYR A 148 1.81 0.71 5.02
C TYR A 148 1.24 0.73 3.59
N GLY A 149 1.96 1.30 2.62
CA GLY A 149 1.46 1.53 1.27
C GLY A 149 0.30 2.51 1.25
N ALA A 150 -0.85 2.07 0.74
CA ALA A 150 -2.08 2.87 0.77
C ALA A 150 -2.73 2.93 2.17
N GLY A 151 -2.59 1.87 2.97
CA GLY A 151 -3.15 1.79 4.33
C GLY A 151 -3.64 0.40 4.69
N LEU A 152 -4.35 0.30 5.82
CA LEU A 152 -4.95 -0.94 6.31
C LEU A 152 -6.11 -1.38 5.42
N VAL A 153 -6.10 -2.64 5.00
CA VAL A 153 -7.13 -3.26 4.17
C VAL A 153 -8.54 -3.04 4.73
N ASN A 154 -9.48 -2.67 3.85
CA ASN A 154 -10.88 -2.42 4.18
C ASN A 154 -11.78 -3.30 3.28
N PRO A 155 -12.07 -4.55 3.70
CA PRO A 155 -12.79 -5.48 2.86
C PRO A 155 -14.16 -4.97 2.39
N ALA A 156 -14.88 -4.28 3.26
CA ALA A 156 -16.21 -3.74 2.93
C ALA A 156 -16.14 -2.65 1.86
N GLY A 157 -15.18 -1.71 1.99
CA GLY A 157 -14.99 -0.66 0.98
C GLY A 157 -14.52 -1.22 -0.36
N ALA A 158 -13.62 -2.19 -0.34
CA ALA A 158 -13.06 -2.76 -1.57
C ALA A 158 -14.07 -3.57 -2.42
N LEU A 159 -15.22 -3.95 -1.85
CA LEU A 159 -16.31 -4.57 -2.60
C LEU A 159 -17.10 -3.57 -3.46
N ASP A 160 -17.06 -2.28 -3.12
CA ASP A 160 -17.73 -1.20 -3.85
C ASP A 160 -16.87 0.08 -3.79
N PRO A 161 -15.78 0.12 -4.58
CA PRO A 161 -14.79 1.19 -4.48
C PRO A 161 -15.21 2.49 -5.20
N GLY A 162 -16.30 2.46 -5.98
CA GLY A 162 -16.69 3.54 -6.91
C GLY A 162 -15.78 3.66 -8.13
N LEU A 163 -14.48 3.91 -7.89
CA LEU A 163 -13.45 4.05 -8.93
C LEU A 163 -12.37 2.97 -8.83
N VAL A 164 -11.83 2.58 -9.98
CA VAL A 164 -10.56 1.85 -10.07
C VAL A 164 -9.56 2.63 -10.93
N ILE A 165 -8.30 2.53 -10.52
CA ILE A 165 -7.10 3.03 -11.20
C ILE A 165 -6.25 1.80 -11.47
N ALA A 166 -6.45 1.20 -12.64
CA ALA A 166 -5.90 -0.10 -12.97
C ALA A 166 -5.00 0.02 -14.22
N PRO A 167 -3.75 -0.44 -14.17
CA PRO A 167 -2.95 -0.60 -15.37
C PRO A 167 -3.45 -1.78 -16.21
N GLU A 168 -3.34 -1.63 -17.52
CA GLU A 168 -3.48 -2.69 -18.50
C GLU A 168 -2.14 -3.42 -18.69
N PRO A 169 -2.13 -4.63 -19.30
CA PRO A 169 -0.89 -5.37 -19.53
C PRO A 169 0.19 -4.57 -20.27
N HIS A 170 -0.20 -3.71 -21.21
CA HIS A 170 0.72 -2.88 -21.97
C HIS A 170 1.33 -1.73 -21.14
N ASP A 171 0.64 -1.24 -20.10
CA ASP A 171 1.17 -0.21 -19.21
C ASP A 171 2.36 -0.75 -18.40
N TYR A 172 2.34 -2.03 -18.02
CA TYR A 172 3.47 -2.67 -17.34
C TYR A 172 4.69 -2.78 -18.24
N VAL A 173 4.50 -3.13 -19.52
CA VAL A 173 5.60 -3.14 -20.50
C VAL A 173 6.13 -1.72 -20.71
N GLY A 174 5.23 -0.74 -20.87
CA GLY A 174 5.60 0.67 -20.97
C GLY A 174 6.40 1.17 -19.76
N PHE A 175 6.02 0.75 -18.55
CA PHE A 175 6.75 1.05 -17.32
C PHE A 175 8.16 0.49 -17.37
N LEU A 176 8.32 -0.80 -17.69
CA LEU A 176 9.64 -1.43 -17.81
C LEU A 176 10.50 -0.72 -18.87
N CYS A 177 9.92 -0.39 -20.02
CA CYS A 177 10.61 0.34 -21.10
C CYS A 177 11.00 1.78 -20.74
N SER A 178 10.38 2.36 -19.71
CA SER A 178 10.70 3.71 -19.22
C SER A 178 11.79 3.73 -18.15
N LEU A 179 12.17 2.56 -17.60
CA LEU A 179 13.21 2.48 -16.58
C LEU A 179 14.59 2.76 -17.21
N PRO A 180 15.36 3.73 -16.68
CA PRO A 180 16.64 4.14 -17.29
C PRO A 180 17.74 3.07 -17.18
N GLN A 181 17.57 2.08 -16.31
CA GLN A 181 18.54 0.99 -16.10
C GLN A 181 18.37 -0.16 -17.11
N LEU A 182 17.20 -0.27 -17.76
CA LEU A 182 16.94 -1.36 -18.70
C LEU A 182 17.28 -0.92 -20.12
N SER A 183 17.97 -1.79 -20.87
CA SER A 183 18.18 -1.55 -22.29
C SER A 183 16.89 -1.81 -23.08
N PRO A 184 16.72 -1.17 -24.26
CA PRO A 184 15.55 -1.41 -25.11
C PRO A 184 15.35 -2.88 -25.53
N ASP A 185 16.41 -3.69 -25.50
CA ASP A 185 16.37 -5.10 -25.88
C ASP A 185 16.03 -6.04 -24.70
N ASP A 186 16.24 -5.61 -23.46
CA ASP A 186 16.01 -6.43 -22.27
C ASP A 186 14.51 -6.73 -22.06
N VAL A 187 13.66 -5.72 -22.29
CA VAL A 187 12.21 -5.85 -22.07
C VAL A 187 11.59 -6.84 -23.08
N PRO A 188 11.84 -6.74 -24.40
CA PRO A 188 11.39 -7.76 -25.35
C PRO A 188 11.97 -9.14 -25.05
N ALA A 189 13.24 -9.24 -24.63
CA ALA A 189 13.86 -10.53 -24.30
C ALA A 189 13.19 -11.22 -23.10
N ALA A 190 12.79 -10.46 -22.08
CA ALA A 190 12.16 -10.99 -20.87
C ALA A 190 10.65 -11.23 -21.02
N THR A 191 9.95 -10.36 -21.76
CA THR A 191 8.47 -10.35 -21.83
C THR A 191 7.90 -10.88 -23.13
N GLY A 192 8.71 -10.93 -24.20
CA GLY A 192 8.24 -11.21 -25.56
C GLY A 192 7.42 -10.07 -26.20
N LEU A 193 7.33 -8.92 -25.53
CA LEU A 193 6.54 -7.77 -25.96
C LEU A 193 7.46 -6.57 -26.27
N ALA A 194 7.21 -5.92 -27.40
CA ALA A 194 7.95 -4.73 -27.81
C ALA A 194 7.52 -3.50 -27.00
N CYS A 195 8.47 -2.59 -26.77
CA CYS A 195 8.17 -1.27 -26.23
C CYS A 195 7.27 -0.48 -27.19
N GLN A 196 6.30 0.25 -26.64
CA GLN A 196 5.45 1.14 -27.43
C GLN A 196 6.25 2.34 -27.93
N GLU A 197 5.89 2.84 -29.12
CA GLU A 197 6.40 4.11 -29.64
C GLU A 197 5.24 5.12 -29.79
N PRO A 198 5.26 6.25 -29.04
CA PRO A 198 6.25 6.64 -28.05
C PRO A 198 6.12 5.85 -26.72
N PRO A 199 7.21 5.70 -25.94
CA PRO A 199 7.14 5.10 -24.60
C PRO A 199 6.38 6.00 -23.62
N LEU A 200 6.07 5.47 -22.43
CA LEU A 200 5.61 6.30 -21.31
C LEU A 200 6.62 7.43 -21.05
N ALA A 201 6.11 8.65 -20.84
CA ALA A 201 6.94 9.82 -20.64
C ALA A 201 7.74 9.76 -19.33
N SER A 202 7.22 9.06 -18.32
CA SER A 202 7.88 8.81 -17.05
C SER A 202 7.46 7.44 -16.50
N PRO A 203 8.34 6.71 -15.77
CA PRO A 203 7.94 5.54 -15.01
C PRO A 203 6.81 5.84 -14.01
N ALA A 204 6.72 7.09 -13.52
CA ALA A 204 5.65 7.55 -12.63
C ALA A 204 4.26 7.61 -13.31
N ASP A 205 4.17 7.51 -14.65
CA ASP A 205 2.91 7.46 -15.40
C ASP A 205 2.24 6.07 -15.41
N LEU A 206 2.86 5.04 -14.82
CA LEU A 206 2.19 3.77 -14.61
C LEU A 206 0.85 4.00 -13.88
N ASN A 207 -0.24 3.49 -14.46
CA ASN A 207 -1.60 3.78 -13.99
C ASN A 207 -2.01 3.02 -12.71
N VAL A 208 -1.21 3.13 -11.65
CA VAL A 208 -1.45 2.54 -10.33
C VAL A 208 -2.05 3.56 -9.36
N PRO A 209 -2.76 3.11 -8.30
CA PRO A 209 -3.47 3.97 -7.34
C PRO A 209 -2.53 4.66 -6.33
N SER A 210 -1.37 5.13 -6.77
CA SER A 210 -0.37 5.86 -5.99
C SER A 210 0.53 6.65 -6.92
N VAL A 211 1.21 7.68 -6.41
CA VAL A 211 2.28 8.35 -7.17
C VAL A 211 3.55 8.39 -6.32
N THR A 212 4.62 7.81 -6.86
CA THR A 212 5.96 7.91 -6.28
C THR A 212 6.87 8.59 -7.30
N VAL A 213 7.61 9.61 -6.87
CA VAL A 213 8.62 10.27 -7.70
C VAL A 213 9.90 10.37 -6.90
N SER A 214 10.86 9.53 -7.25
CA SER A 214 12.17 9.41 -6.62
C SER A 214 13.08 10.61 -6.91
N ALA A 215 12.86 11.37 -7.97
CA ALA A 215 13.73 12.48 -8.34
C ALA A 215 12.95 13.65 -8.93
N LEU A 216 12.17 14.34 -8.08
CA LEU A 216 11.37 15.48 -8.52
C LEU A 216 12.23 16.75 -8.58
N ARG A 217 12.44 17.29 -9.79
CA ARG A 217 13.12 18.58 -10.03
C ARG A 217 12.18 19.53 -10.75
N GLY A 218 12.05 20.76 -10.26
CA GLY A 218 11.17 21.76 -10.87
C GLY A 218 9.71 21.31 -10.86
N CYS A 219 9.14 21.08 -12.04
CA CYS A 219 7.76 20.66 -12.22
C CYS A 219 7.66 19.32 -12.97
N LEU A 220 6.73 18.46 -12.55
CA LEU A 220 6.42 17.21 -13.23
C LEU A 220 4.90 17.04 -13.29
N SER A 221 4.37 16.64 -14.45
CA SER A 221 2.98 16.24 -14.59
C SER A 221 2.93 14.73 -14.81
N VAL A 222 2.11 14.02 -14.03
CA VAL A 222 1.81 12.60 -14.23
C VAL A 222 0.32 12.40 -14.53
N ARG A 223 -0.03 11.32 -15.21
CA ARG A 223 -1.42 11.02 -15.59
C ARG A 223 -1.99 9.82 -14.83
N ARG A 224 -3.27 9.89 -14.48
CA ARG A 224 -4.03 8.75 -13.94
C ARG A 224 -5.35 8.59 -14.66
N ARG A 225 -5.62 7.38 -15.13
CA ARG A 225 -6.91 6.98 -15.70
C ARG A 225 -7.74 6.34 -14.61
N VAL A 226 -8.88 6.95 -14.32
CA VAL A 226 -9.85 6.50 -13.31
C VAL A 226 -11.10 6.01 -14.02
N THR A 227 -11.52 4.78 -13.73
CA THR A 227 -12.70 4.16 -14.35
C THR A 227 -13.79 3.99 -13.30
N ASN A 228 -15.01 4.41 -13.62
CA ASN A 228 -16.17 4.18 -12.77
C ASN A 228 -16.64 2.73 -12.88
N VAL A 229 -16.63 2.02 -11.76
CA VAL A 229 -17.07 0.62 -11.66
C VAL A 229 -18.38 0.46 -10.87
N ALA A 230 -18.95 1.57 -10.41
CA ALA A 230 -20.30 1.60 -9.84
C ALA A 230 -21.36 1.49 -10.95
N SER A 231 -22.60 1.27 -10.53
CA SER A 231 -23.74 1.14 -11.45
C SER A 231 -24.37 2.47 -11.86
N ASP A 232 -24.03 3.55 -11.15
CA ASP A 232 -24.58 4.88 -11.35
C ASP A 232 -23.52 5.89 -11.77
N THR A 233 -23.97 6.94 -12.46
CA THR A 233 -23.11 8.10 -12.77
C THR A 233 -22.82 8.84 -11.47
N GLU A 234 -21.57 9.22 -11.26
CA GLU A 234 -21.16 9.90 -10.04
C GLU A 234 -20.21 11.06 -10.33
N THR A 235 -20.36 12.13 -9.55
CA THR A 235 -19.47 13.29 -9.58
C THR A 235 -18.43 13.18 -8.47
N TYR A 236 -17.17 13.35 -8.82
CA TYR A 236 -16.04 13.30 -7.90
C TYR A 236 -15.39 14.67 -7.77
N LEU A 237 -15.15 15.10 -6.52
CA LEU A 237 -14.30 16.24 -6.19
C LEU A 237 -12.88 15.75 -5.90
N CYS A 238 -11.89 16.37 -6.54
CA CYS A 238 -10.48 16.10 -6.34
C CYS A 238 -9.92 17.01 -5.25
N SER A 239 -9.25 16.44 -4.25
CA SER A 239 -8.56 17.20 -3.21
C SER A 239 -7.18 16.61 -2.96
N ALA A 240 -6.17 17.47 -2.81
CA ALA A 240 -4.80 17.05 -2.51
C ALA A 240 -4.40 17.53 -1.12
N MET A 241 -3.72 16.67 -0.37
CA MET A 241 -2.92 17.00 0.80
C MET A 241 -1.45 16.95 0.35
N PRO A 242 -0.84 18.11 0.05
CA PRO A 242 0.48 18.16 -0.55
C PRO A 242 1.57 17.62 0.38
N PRO A 243 2.55 16.85 -0.15
CA PRO A 243 3.76 16.53 0.58
C PRO A 243 4.56 17.78 0.96
N ALA A 244 5.27 17.73 2.09
CA ALA A 244 6.14 18.84 2.49
C ALA A 244 7.16 19.19 1.39
N GLY A 245 7.22 20.48 1.02
CA GLY A 245 8.15 20.99 0.00
C GLY A 245 7.69 20.83 -1.46
N VAL A 246 6.45 20.38 -1.69
CA VAL A 246 5.87 20.19 -3.02
C VAL A 246 4.44 20.73 -3.05
N ASP A 247 4.10 21.54 -4.05
CA ASP A 247 2.71 21.87 -4.36
C ASP A 247 2.12 20.81 -5.28
N VAL A 248 0.83 20.50 -5.10
CA VAL A 248 0.10 19.49 -5.87
C VAL A 248 -1.17 20.10 -6.44
N ALA A 249 -1.33 20.04 -7.76
CA ALA A 249 -2.57 20.41 -8.45
C ALA A 249 -3.13 19.21 -9.21
N VAL A 250 -4.45 19.00 -9.13
CA VAL A 250 -5.15 17.92 -9.85
C VAL A 250 -6.12 18.56 -10.84
N GLN A 251 -6.01 18.18 -12.11
CA GLN A 251 -6.82 18.69 -13.20
C GLN A 251 -7.56 17.55 -13.92
N PRO A 252 -8.89 17.67 -14.13
CA PRO A 252 -9.76 18.70 -13.59
C PRO A 252 -9.94 18.57 -12.06
N GLY A 253 -10.25 19.68 -11.38
CA GLY A 253 -10.48 19.69 -9.93
C GLY A 253 -11.75 18.94 -9.49
N TRP A 254 -12.64 18.63 -10.43
CA TRP A 254 -13.78 17.76 -10.27
C TRP A 254 -14.16 17.16 -11.63
N PHE A 255 -14.87 16.04 -11.64
CA PHE A 255 -15.38 15.44 -12.87
C PHE A 255 -16.63 14.60 -12.62
N GLU A 256 -17.44 14.42 -13.66
CA GLU A 256 -18.53 13.46 -13.70
C GLU A 256 -18.14 12.28 -14.60
N VAL A 257 -18.46 11.07 -14.15
CA VAL A 257 -18.11 9.83 -14.86
C VAL A 257 -19.28 8.84 -14.80
N ALA A 258 -19.73 8.42 -15.98
CA ALA A 258 -20.80 7.42 -16.11
C ALA A 258 -20.27 5.99 -15.86
N PRO A 259 -21.14 5.01 -15.57
CA PRO A 259 -20.74 3.62 -15.36
C PRO A 259 -19.90 3.07 -16.52
N GLY A 260 -18.75 2.47 -16.21
CA GLY A 260 -17.83 1.93 -17.20
C GLY A 260 -16.99 2.96 -17.97
N GLU A 261 -17.28 4.25 -17.82
CA GLU A 261 -16.49 5.31 -18.44
C GLU A 261 -15.20 5.56 -17.68
N THR A 262 -14.20 6.02 -18.43
CA THR A 262 -12.89 6.42 -17.90
C THR A 262 -12.72 7.93 -17.99
N ARG A 263 -12.06 8.51 -17.00
CA ARG A 263 -11.59 9.90 -17.00
C ARG A 263 -10.09 9.93 -16.77
N GLU A 264 -9.42 10.85 -17.45
CA GLU A 264 -7.99 11.10 -17.25
C GLU A 264 -7.82 12.30 -16.32
N LEU A 265 -6.95 12.14 -15.32
CA LEU A 265 -6.53 13.16 -14.38
C LEU A 265 -5.07 13.49 -14.64
N ALA A 266 -4.76 14.78 -14.82
CA ALA A 266 -3.40 15.29 -14.77
C ALA A 266 -3.08 15.73 -13.34
N ILE A 267 -1.98 15.23 -12.79
CA ILE A 267 -1.49 15.57 -11.46
C ILE A 267 -0.16 16.29 -11.64
N GLU A 268 -0.16 17.58 -11.35
CA GLU A 268 0.99 18.45 -11.46
C GLU A 268 1.66 18.61 -10.10
N PHE A 269 2.98 18.41 -10.07
CA PHE A 269 3.84 18.61 -8.91
C PHE A 269 4.80 19.75 -9.18
N SER A 270 4.97 20.64 -8.21
CA SER A 270 5.95 21.72 -8.28
C SER A 270 6.77 21.80 -7.00
N VAL A 271 8.10 21.75 -7.11
CA VAL A 271 9.00 21.86 -5.96
C VAL A 271 8.97 23.28 -5.40
N THR A 272 8.51 23.44 -4.16
CA THR A 272 8.57 24.72 -3.42
C THR A 272 9.77 24.79 -2.49
N ARG A 273 10.24 23.64 -2.00
CA ARG A 273 11.44 23.54 -1.17
C ARG A 273 12.11 22.18 -1.38
N ALA A 274 13.34 22.20 -1.89
CA ALA A 274 14.16 21.01 -1.97
C ALA A 274 14.59 20.54 -0.57
N SER A 275 14.41 19.25 -0.29
CA SER A 275 14.82 18.62 0.97
C SER A 275 15.83 17.49 0.76
N GLY A 276 15.84 16.86 -0.42
CA GLY A 276 16.61 15.63 -0.66
C GLY A 276 16.02 14.37 -0.01
N ALA A 277 14.98 14.49 0.81
CA ALA A 277 14.31 13.39 1.49
C ALA A 277 12.90 13.18 0.94
N PHE A 278 12.38 11.96 1.00
CA PHE A 278 10.99 11.71 0.67
C PHE A 278 10.04 12.44 1.63
N SER A 279 9.04 13.09 1.07
CA SER A 279 7.88 13.62 1.78
C SER A 279 6.61 12.96 1.27
N PHE A 280 5.58 12.95 2.11
CA PHE A 280 4.37 12.16 1.87
C PHE A 280 3.12 13.02 1.91
N GLY A 281 2.15 12.64 1.08
CA GLY A 281 0.86 13.32 0.94
C GLY A 281 -0.18 12.35 0.39
N GLU A 282 -1.30 12.88 -0.10
CA GLU A 282 -2.36 12.07 -0.68
C GLU A 282 -3.28 12.88 -1.57
N ILE A 283 -3.84 12.23 -2.59
CA ILE A 283 -5.01 12.72 -3.32
C ILE A 283 -6.23 11.94 -2.87
N VAL A 284 -7.32 12.65 -2.61
CA VAL A 284 -8.60 12.09 -2.20
C VAL A 284 -9.64 12.49 -3.25
N LEU A 285 -10.30 11.50 -3.82
CA LEU A 285 -11.45 11.66 -4.72
C LEU A 285 -12.70 11.35 -3.91
N THR A 286 -13.55 12.37 -3.72
CA THR A 286 -14.79 12.25 -2.94
C THR A 286 -15.98 12.23 -3.88
N GLY A 287 -16.68 11.11 -3.94
CA GLY A 287 -17.84 10.91 -4.81
C GLY A 287 -19.15 11.38 -4.17
N SER A 288 -20.07 11.89 -4.98
CA SER A 288 -21.39 12.37 -4.54
C SER A 288 -22.30 11.28 -3.97
N LEU A 289 -22.02 10.00 -4.23
CA LEU A 289 -22.75 8.84 -3.69
C LEU A 289 -22.07 8.26 -2.44
N GLY A 290 -21.02 8.91 -1.93
CA GLY A 290 -20.31 8.50 -0.72
C GLY A 290 -19.09 7.62 -0.95
N HIS A 291 -18.73 7.34 -2.21
CA HIS A 291 -17.46 6.68 -2.52
C HIS A 291 -16.28 7.57 -2.18
N LEU A 292 -15.19 6.94 -1.75
CA LEU A 292 -13.96 7.61 -1.35
C LEU A 292 -12.77 6.83 -1.88
N ALA A 293 -12.08 7.39 -2.87
CA ALA A 293 -10.85 6.82 -3.42
C ALA A 293 -9.63 7.63 -2.99
N ARG A 294 -8.59 6.94 -2.54
CA ARG A 294 -7.38 7.54 -1.96
C ARG A 294 -6.14 7.11 -2.74
N LEU A 295 -5.25 8.05 -3.03
CA LEU A 295 -3.99 7.81 -3.72
C LEU A 295 -2.84 8.39 -2.87
N PRO A 296 -2.00 7.56 -2.22
CA PRO A 296 -0.83 8.05 -1.52
C PRO A 296 0.18 8.69 -2.48
N LEU A 297 0.84 9.75 -2.00
CA LEU A 297 1.93 10.43 -2.68
C LEU A 297 3.24 10.23 -1.89
N ALA A 298 4.33 9.88 -2.58
CA ALA A 298 5.68 9.80 -2.04
C ALA A 298 6.67 10.50 -2.98
N LEU A 299 7.07 11.73 -2.65
CA LEU A 299 7.85 12.58 -3.55
C LEU A 299 9.18 12.96 -2.89
N ARG A 300 10.30 12.88 -3.62
CA ARG A 300 11.60 13.35 -3.16
C ARG A 300 11.98 14.64 -3.92
N PRO A 301 11.70 15.84 -3.37
CA PRO A 301 12.04 17.11 -4.01
C PRO A 301 13.54 17.40 -3.95
N LEU A 302 14.14 17.60 -5.12
CA LEU A 302 15.55 17.89 -5.31
C LEU A 302 15.75 19.34 -5.80
N ALA A 303 16.93 19.90 -5.53
CA ALA A 303 17.30 21.20 -6.07
C ALA A 303 17.48 21.11 -7.60
N THR A 304 17.02 22.13 -8.32
CA THR A 304 17.42 22.35 -9.71
C THR A 304 18.87 22.82 -9.73
N THR A 305 19.76 21.98 -10.26
CA THR A 305 21.16 22.32 -10.55
C THR A 305 21.25 23.22 -11.77
#